data_AF-W6U612-F1
#
_entry.id   AF-W6U612-F1
#
_cell.length_a   1.000
_cell.length_b   1.000
_cell.length_c   1.000
_cell.angle_alpha   90.00
_cell.angle_beta   90.00
_cell.angle_gamma   90.00
#
_symmetry.space_group_name_H-M   'P 1'
#
loop_
_entity.id
_entity.type
_entity.pdbx_description
1 polymer ?
#
loop_
_entity_poly.entity_id
_entity_poly.type
_entity_poly.pdbx_seq_one_letter_code
_entity_poly.pdbx_strand_id
1 'polypeptide(L)'
;MPTVLFMIPLVRWRMIAPGARTFLHVIYGRFGSTAHLILCTFALLNSLYIVATTIETGNRLFSSISTEITFDLVWIVAITIAGICVSCANLRQVFPVCYVGSGFLMLSSMAFFTGVYFLSSNPKLGSINRIYEANVAEDDLYSGKINRMSFYNWHTWILAVRKFLTQASVTVAEALFGRRGLLVLFVMYAFIIVNISVFQLFGISSILTFDIYAIHMRPFRVCLDVNCCLLCGKTREPIFRPKDNCKCVPVTCCLQCQINRRNGCAAKGPVLPSYECRTHAEYMNYEKRLENVRRSSILVIFSVVLPIGLLFNLLKVNSVTLINGFNILVSATLGSLLYSFFWERMTAMGVVVGTALSTSMAGLVWVLMNTLIRLYPNLSIDFDILDIALFTTAIMGGFLFPPLVACIEKSRKAFRNEENTNLDCQSWQRIYELDNPLSPWAFEYADNFSKESYNRPDPEEVRRVYRRSWYFALGSAISFVTVGVLILPGLFYAFKLPDVVYFKIWVGAKRPINYCL
;
A
#
# COMPACT_ATOMS: atom_id res chain seq x y z
N MET A 1 2.91 -3.71 -10.36
CA MET A 1 1.74 -2.93 -10.83
C MET A 1 0.42 -3.46 -10.26
N PRO A 2 0.14 -3.23 -8.96
CA PRO A 2 -1.23 -3.09 -8.41
C PRO A 2 -1.60 -1.64 -8.04
N THR A 3 -0.67 -0.70 -8.22
CA THR A 3 -0.79 0.71 -7.77
C THR A 3 -1.95 1.46 -8.42
N VAL A 4 -2.31 1.12 -9.67
CA VAL A 4 -3.43 1.73 -10.38
C VAL A 4 -4.77 1.40 -9.72
N LEU A 5 -4.93 0.16 -9.23
CA LEU A 5 -6.13 -0.27 -8.53
C LEU A 5 -6.27 0.42 -7.16
N PHE A 6 -5.16 0.77 -6.51
CA PHE A 6 -5.14 1.49 -5.24
C PHE A 6 -5.59 2.97 -5.37
N MET A 7 -5.59 3.53 -6.58
CA MET A 7 -6.06 4.91 -6.79
C MET A 7 -7.55 5.07 -6.50
N ILE A 8 -8.37 4.05 -6.77
CA ILE A 8 -9.82 4.10 -6.51
C ILE A 8 -10.11 4.28 -5.00
N PRO A 9 -9.63 3.41 -4.09
CA PRO A 9 -9.84 3.61 -2.65
C PRO A 9 -9.19 4.88 -2.13
N LEU A 10 -8.05 5.31 -2.70
CA LEU A 10 -7.39 6.55 -2.29
C LEU A 10 -8.21 7.81 -2.62
N VAL A 11 -8.74 7.91 -3.84
CA VAL A 11 -9.62 9.03 -4.22
C VAL A 11 -10.92 8.96 -3.41
N ARG A 12 -11.49 7.76 -3.21
CA ARG A 12 -12.69 7.57 -2.37
C ARG A 12 -12.46 8.05 -0.94
N TRP A 13 -11.35 7.67 -0.34
CA TRP A 13 -10.94 8.13 0.98
C TRP A 13 -10.88 9.66 1.05
N ARG A 14 -10.21 10.32 0.09
CA ARG A 14 -10.10 11.79 0.06
C ARG A 14 -11.45 12.50 -0.13
N MET A 15 -12.41 11.88 -0.81
CA MET A 15 -13.76 12.44 -0.95
C MET A 15 -14.58 12.38 0.35
N ILE A 16 -14.39 11.33 1.15
CA ILE A 16 -15.20 11.09 2.36
C ILE A 16 -14.58 11.76 3.59
N ALA A 17 -13.26 11.64 3.73
CA ALA A 17 -12.53 12.00 4.93
C ALA A 17 -11.27 12.82 4.58
N PRO A 18 -11.42 14.00 3.95
CA PRO A 18 -10.28 14.80 3.50
C PRO A 18 -9.32 15.19 4.64
N GLY A 19 -9.83 15.38 5.86
CA GLY A 19 -9.06 15.71 7.06
C GLY A 19 -8.43 14.53 7.81
N ALA A 20 -8.69 13.29 7.38
CA ALA A 20 -8.09 12.11 8.00
C ALA A 20 -6.60 11.99 7.66
N ARG A 21 -5.76 11.76 8.68
CA ARG A 21 -4.30 11.58 8.50
C ARG A 21 -3.94 10.22 7.89
N THR A 22 -4.66 9.17 8.27
CA THR A 22 -4.46 7.79 7.83
C THR A 22 -5.81 7.20 7.43
N PHE A 23 -5.78 6.15 6.61
CA PHE A 23 -6.99 5.43 6.23
C PHE A 23 -7.58 4.65 7.41
N LEU A 24 -6.75 4.25 8.39
CA LEU A 24 -7.16 3.58 9.63
C LEU A 24 -7.94 4.51 10.55
N HIS A 25 -7.60 5.80 10.57
CA HIS A 25 -8.37 6.80 11.30
C HIS A 25 -9.82 6.90 10.82
N VAL A 26 -10.08 6.66 9.52
CA VAL A 26 -11.45 6.57 8.97
C VAL A 26 -12.20 5.37 9.53
N ILE A 27 -11.53 4.23 9.63
CA ILE A 27 -12.09 3.00 10.23
C ILE A 27 -12.46 3.24 11.69
N TYR A 28 -11.61 3.94 12.45
CA TYR A 28 -11.91 4.32 13.83
C TYR A 28 -13.17 5.18 13.92
N GLY A 29 -13.27 6.23 13.11
CA GLY A 29 -14.45 7.11 13.09
C GLY A 29 -15.74 6.38 12.72
N ARG A 30 -15.65 5.38 11.83
CA ARG A 30 -16.80 4.64 11.32
C ARG A 30 -17.26 3.48 12.21
N PHE A 31 -16.32 2.64 12.63
CA PHE A 31 -16.59 1.34 13.23
C PHE A 31 -16.11 1.24 14.69
N GLY A 32 -15.43 2.27 15.20
CA GLY A 32 -14.95 2.34 16.57
C GLY A 32 -13.62 1.63 16.81
N SER A 33 -13.27 1.49 18.09
CA SER A 33 -11.94 1.07 18.55
C SER A 33 -11.58 -0.37 18.15
N THR A 34 -12.51 -1.32 18.27
CA THR A 34 -12.23 -2.76 18.03
C THR A 34 -11.87 -3.04 16.57
N ALA A 35 -12.67 -2.53 15.63
CA ALA A 35 -12.40 -2.68 14.20
C ALA A 35 -11.09 -1.98 13.80
N HIS A 36 -10.82 -0.82 14.40
CA HIS A 36 -9.60 -0.07 14.19
C HIS A 36 -8.36 -0.85 14.63
N LEU A 37 -8.35 -1.42 15.83
CA LEU A 37 -7.21 -2.20 16.35
C LEU A 37 -6.92 -3.45 15.51
N ILE A 38 -7.96 -4.18 15.09
CA ILE A 38 -7.79 -5.38 14.24
C ILE A 38 -7.15 -4.99 12.90
N LEU A 39 -7.67 -3.96 12.23
CA LEU A 39 -7.12 -3.52 10.94
C LEU A 39 -5.74 -2.86 11.08
N CYS A 40 -5.42 -2.23 12.21
CA CYS A 40 -4.05 -1.78 12.52
C CYS A 40 -3.08 -2.97 12.57
N THR A 41 -3.44 -4.05 13.25
CA THR A 41 -2.61 -5.26 13.34
C THR A 41 -2.34 -5.85 11.97
N PHE A 42 -3.35 -5.95 11.11
CA PHE A 42 -3.17 -6.44 9.73
C PHE A 42 -2.39 -5.47 8.85
N ALA A 43 -2.53 -4.15 9.02
CA ALA A 43 -1.74 -3.16 8.30
C ALA A 43 -0.25 -3.23 8.68
N LEU A 44 0.05 -3.42 9.96
CA LEU A 44 1.42 -3.65 10.45
C LEU A 44 1.98 -4.97 9.90
N LEU A 45 1.20 -6.05 9.96
CA LEU A 45 1.58 -7.35 9.41
C LEU A 45 1.87 -7.28 7.90
N ASN A 46 1.01 -6.61 7.13
CA ASN A 46 1.20 -6.38 5.71
C ASN A 46 2.49 -5.60 5.42
N SER A 47 2.77 -4.57 6.21
CA SER A 47 3.97 -3.74 6.04
C SER A 47 5.24 -4.57 6.29
N LEU A 48 5.27 -5.39 7.35
CA LEU A 48 6.36 -6.30 7.65
C LEU A 48 6.51 -7.38 6.58
N TYR A 49 5.40 -7.94 6.10
CA TYR A 49 5.38 -8.90 5.00
C TYR A 49 5.99 -8.32 3.72
N ILE A 50 5.61 -7.09 3.33
CA ILE A 50 6.14 -6.42 2.13
C ILE A 50 7.66 -6.21 2.25
N VAL A 51 8.15 -5.81 3.42
CA VAL A 51 9.59 -5.70 3.68
C VAL A 51 10.28 -7.06 3.52
N ALA A 52 9.72 -8.10 4.13
CA ALA A 52 10.32 -9.43 4.11
C ALA A 52 10.35 -10.06 2.72
N THR A 53 9.25 -10.00 1.96
CA THR A 53 9.22 -10.52 0.58
C THR A 53 10.15 -9.76 -0.34
N THR A 54 10.30 -8.44 -0.15
CA THR A 54 11.20 -7.62 -0.96
C THR A 54 12.67 -7.99 -0.71
N ILE A 55 13.05 -8.14 0.56
CA ILE A 55 14.41 -8.55 0.93
C ILE A 55 14.71 -9.98 0.45
N GLU A 56 13.78 -10.92 0.63
CA GLU A 56 13.92 -12.29 0.13
C GLU A 56 14.08 -12.34 -1.40
N THR A 57 13.29 -11.56 -2.13
CA THR A 57 13.40 -11.45 -3.59
C THR A 57 14.76 -10.88 -3.99
N GLY A 58 15.23 -9.84 -3.29
CA GLY A 58 16.56 -9.28 -3.47
C GLY A 58 17.69 -10.26 -3.19
N ASN A 59 17.58 -11.02 -2.09
CA ASN A 59 18.55 -12.02 -1.69
C ASN A 59 18.72 -13.11 -2.77
N ARG A 60 17.63 -13.60 -3.36
CA ARG A 60 17.70 -14.57 -4.48
C ARG A 60 18.47 -14.06 -5.69
N LEU A 61 18.37 -12.77 -5.96
CA LEU A 61 19.12 -12.14 -7.04
C LEU A 61 20.57 -11.94 -6.67
N PHE A 62 20.86 -11.47 -5.46
CA PHE A 62 22.22 -11.27 -5.01
C PHE A 62 23.00 -12.59 -4.88
N SER A 63 22.36 -13.66 -4.41
CA SER A 63 22.97 -14.99 -4.33
C SER A 63 23.28 -15.60 -5.71
N SER A 64 22.54 -15.19 -6.75
CA SER A 64 22.85 -15.56 -8.14
C SER A 64 24.06 -14.83 -8.72
N ILE A 65 24.44 -13.68 -8.13
CA ILE A 65 25.60 -12.88 -8.53
C ILE A 65 26.84 -13.26 -7.71
N SER A 66 26.66 -13.50 -6.40
CA SER A 66 27.73 -13.88 -5.49
C SER A 66 27.24 -14.85 -4.42
N THR A 67 27.96 -15.95 -4.25
CA THR A 67 27.68 -16.99 -3.25
C THR A 67 27.96 -16.55 -1.81
N GLU A 68 28.67 -15.43 -1.62
CA GLU A 68 29.01 -14.89 -0.29
C GLU A 68 27.88 -14.06 0.33
N ILE A 69 26.87 -13.68 -0.46
CA ILE A 69 25.77 -12.84 0.01
C ILE A 69 24.68 -13.73 0.63
N THR A 70 24.53 -13.62 1.95
CA THR A 70 23.48 -14.31 2.72
C THR A 70 22.27 -13.42 2.97
N PHE A 71 21.13 -14.03 3.23
CA PHE A 71 19.89 -13.32 3.58
C PHE A 71 20.08 -12.36 4.76
N ASP A 72 20.78 -12.80 5.81
CA ASP A 72 21.03 -12.00 7.01
C ASP A 72 21.78 -10.71 6.71
N LEU A 73 22.79 -10.80 5.84
CA LEU A 73 23.57 -9.63 5.43
C LEU A 73 22.68 -8.62 4.70
N VAL A 74 21.87 -9.10 3.75
CA VAL A 74 20.95 -8.24 2.99
C VAL A 74 19.89 -7.64 3.92
N TRP A 75 19.37 -8.41 4.87
CA TRP A 75 18.40 -7.96 5.86
C TRP A 75 18.97 -6.85 6.75
N ILE A 76 20.13 -7.08 7.37
CA ILE A 76 20.79 -6.10 8.23
C ILE A 76 21.08 -4.83 7.45
N VAL A 77 21.70 -4.93 6.27
CA VAL A 77 22.07 -3.76 5.46
C VAL A 77 20.83 -2.98 4.99
N ALA A 78 19.80 -3.67 4.49
CA ALA A 78 18.59 -3.00 4.01
C ALA A 78 17.84 -2.26 5.14
N ILE A 79 17.67 -2.91 6.29
CA ILE A 79 16.92 -2.34 7.42
C ILE A 79 17.73 -1.24 8.12
N THR A 80 19.06 -1.36 8.23
CA THR A 80 19.93 -0.31 8.79
C THR A 80 19.90 0.96 7.93
N ILE A 81 20.09 0.84 6.62
CA ILE A 81 20.02 1.99 5.70
C ILE A 81 18.62 2.61 5.75
N ALA A 82 17.58 1.79 5.69
CA ALA A 82 16.21 2.30 5.73
C ALA A 82 15.90 2.99 7.07
N GLY A 83 16.36 2.44 8.19
CA GLY A 83 16.24 3.05 9.52
C GLY A 83 16.91 4.41 9.59
N ILE A 84 18.17 4.52 9.13
CA ILE A 84 18.90 5.79 9.08
C ILE A 84 18.15 6.82 8.22
N CYS A 85 17.72 6.42 7.01
CA CYS A 85 16.96 7.29 6.12
C CYS A 85 15.68 7.81 6.77
N VAL A 86 14.93 6.95 7.46
CA VAL A 86 13.66 7.32 8.10
C VAL A 86 13.90 8.18 9.36
N SER A 87 15.00 7.96 10.09
CA SER A 87 15.36 8.78 11.25
C SER A 87 15.83 10.19 10.89
N CYS A 88 16.55 10.34 9.77
CA CYS A 88 17.10 11.62 9.34
C CYS A 88 16.16 12.44 8.44
N ALA A 89 15.33 11.78 7.62
CA ALA A 89 14.53 12.45 6.60
C ALA A 89 13.10 12.74 7.07
N ASN A 90 12.59 13.91 6.69
CA ASN A 90 11.16 14.17 6.71
C ASN A 90 10.48 13.53 5.49
N LEU A 91 9.20 13.15 5.61
CA LEU A 91 8.44 12.53 4.52
C LEU A 91 8.49 13.35 3.22
N ARG A 92 8.48 14.69 3.33
CA ARG A 92 8.57 15.61 2.19
C ARG A 92 9.90 15.51 1.42
N GLN A 93 10.99 15.20 2.10
CA GLN A 93 12.33 15.07 1.51
C GLN A 93 12.53 13.72 0.79
N VAL A 94 11.68 12.74 1.06
CA VAL A 94 11.74 11.42 0.42
C VAL A 94 11.23 11.48 -1.02
N PHE A 95 10.28 12.38 -1.33
CA PHE A 95 9.68 12.46 -2.67
C PHE A 95 10.72 12.78 -3.78
N PRO A 96 11.60 13.79 -3.66
CA PRO A 96 12.65 14.03 -4.65
C PRO A 96 13.55 12.81 -4.90
N VAL A 97 13.98 12.13 -3.83
CA VAL A 97 14.82 10.92 -3.93
C VAL A 97 14.10 9.82 -4.71
N CYS A 98 12.81 9.66 -4.50
CA CYS A 98 11.99 8.68 -5.21
C CYS A 98 11.79 9.04 -6.68
N TYR A 99 11.67 10.33 -7.02
CA TYR A 99 11.58 10.77 -8.41
C TYR A 99 12.89 10.49 -9.18
N VAL A 100 14.02 10.88 -8.60
CA VAL A 100 15.35 10.63 -9.19
C VAL A 100 15.59 9.12 -9.33
N GLY A 101 15.32 8.35 -8.29
CA GLY A 101 15.46 6.91 -8.30
C GLY A 101 14.52 6.20 -9.29
N SER A 102 13.28 6.65 -9.41
CA SER A 102 12.34 6.13 -10.43
C SER A 102 12.85 6.43 -11.84
N GLY A 103 13.41 7.61 -12.06
CA GLY A 103 14.10 7.96 -13.30
C GLY A 103 15.27 7.02 -13.61
N PHE A 104 16.13 6.74 -12.61
CA PHE A 104 17.23 5.79 -12.74
C PHE A 104 16.75 4.37 -13.09
N LEU A 105 15.71 3.86 -12.42
CA LEU A 105 15.13 2.56 -12.71
C LEU A 105 14.55 2.51 -14.13
N MET A 106 13.84 3.56 -14.54
CA MET A 106 13.26 3.65 -15.89
C MET A 106 14.35 3.68 -16.97
N LEU A 107 15.39 4.50 -16.81
CA LEU A 107 16.51 4.56 -17.74
C LEU A 107 17.27 3.24 -17.82
N SER A 108 17.55 2.61 -16.67
CA SER A 108 18.28 1.35 -16.62
C SER A 108 17.46 0.21 -17.25
N SER A 109 16.18 0.12 -16.94
CA SER A 109 15.27 -0.86 -17.56
C SER A 109 15.11 -0.64 -19.07
N MET A 110 15.06 0.61 -19.54
CA MET A 110 15.08 0.92 -20.96
C MET A 110 16.40 0.49 -21.62
N ALA A 111 17.54 0.75 -20.97
CA ALA A 111 18.85 0.31 -21.47
C ALA A 111 18.94 -1.22 -21.57
N PHE A 112 18.44 -1.95 -20.57
CA PHE A 112 18.33 -3.41 -20.64
C PHE A 112 17.41 -3.85 -21.77
N PHE A 113 16.23 -3.24 -21.91
CA PHE A 113 15.29 -3.55 -23.00
C PHE A 113 15.95 -3.35 -24.38
N THR A 114 16.62 -2.22 -24.59
CA THR A 114 17.32 -1.94 -25.85
C THR A 114 18.48 -2.91 -26.08
N GLY A 115 19.24 -3.23 -25.03
CA GLY A 115 20.32 -4.23 -25.08
C GLY A 115 19.82 -5.61 -25.50
N VAL A 116 18.73 -6.08 -24.88
CA VAL A 116 18.10 -7.37 -25.18
C VAL A 116 17.70 -7.45 -26.66
N TYR A 117 16.88 -6.50 -27.11
CA TYR A 117 16.17 -6.65 -28.38
C TYR A 117 16.93 -6.12 -29.60
N PHE A 118 17.90 -5.23 -29.42
CA PHE A 118 18.50 -4.49 -30.54
C PHE A 118 20.04 -4.45 -30.57
N LEU A 119 20.73 -4.54 -29.43
CA LEU A 119 22.16 -4.24 -29.38
C LEU A 119 23.07 -5.46 -29.14
N SER A 120 22.54 -6.56 -28.62
CA SER A 120 23.38 -7.69 -28.21
C SER A 120 24.13 -8.36 -29.36
N SER A 121 25.40 -8.69 -29.13
CA SER A 121 26.19 -9.54 -30.02
C SER A 121 26.05 -11.04 -29.71
N ASN A 122 25.31 -11.41 -28.66
CA ASN A 122 25.10 -12.82 -28.29
C ASN A 122 24.26 -13.54 -29.38
N PRO A 123 24.58 -14.79 -29.75
CA PRO A 123 23.90 -15.49 -30.85
C PRO A 123 22.39 -15.71 -30.61
N LYS A 124 21.94 -15.71 -29.35
CA LYS A 124 20.53 -15.85 -28.94
C LYS A 124 19.82 -14.51 -28.67
N LEU A 125 20.53 -13.38 -28.68
CA LEU A 125 20.03 -12.06 -28.30
C LEU A 125 20.29 -11.02 -29.41
N GLY A 126 19.81 -9.79 -29.23
CA GLY A 126 20.20 -8.64 -30.06
C GLY A 126 19.48 -8.49 -31.39
N SER A 127 18.60 -9.43 -31.74
CA SER A 127 17.56 -9.20 -32.73
C SER A 127 16.26 -9.83 -32.29
N ILE A 128 15.15 -9.17 -32.66
CA ILE A 128 13.80 -9.67 -32.39
C ILE A 128 13.60 -11.07 -32.99
N ASN A 129 14.17 -11.34 -34.18
CA ASN A 129 14.09 -12.65 -34.83
C ASN A 129 14.80 -13.74 -34.02
N ARG A 130 16.01 -13.47 -33.52
CA ARG A 130 16.80 -14.46 -32.76
C ARG A 130 16.12 -14.82 -31.44
N ILE A 131 15.57 -13.82 -30.75
CA ILE A 131 14.81 -14.03 -29.51
C ILE A 131 13.55 -14.84 -29.79
N TYR A 132 12.86 -14.55 -30.90
CA TYR A 132 11.72 -15.34 -31.32
C TYR A 132 12.11 -16.81 -31.59
N GLU A 133 13.11 -17.05 -32.43
CA GLU A 133 13.60 -18.39 -32.78
C GLU A 133 14.05 -19.18 -31.54
N ALA A 134 14.76 -18.54 -30.59
CA ALA A 134 15.18 -19.17 -29.36
C ALA A 134 14.01 -19.60 -28.45
N ASN A 135 12.91 -18.83 -28.44
CA ASN A 135 11.73 -19.17 -27.65
C ASN A 135 10.81 -20.18 -28.37
N VAL A 136 10.86 -20.25 -29.71
CA VAL A 136 10.16 -21.27 -30.50
C VAL A 136 10.85 -22.62 -30.36
N ALA A 137 12.18 -22.63 -30.41
CA ALA A 137 12.98 -23.86 -30.46
C ALA A 137 13.02 -24.68 -29.15
N GLU A 138 12.48 -24.15 -28.05
CA GLU A 138 12.54 -24.79 -26.74
C GLU A 138 11.19 -25.39 -26.33
N ASP A 139 11.23 -26.64 -25.86
CA ASP A 139 10.04 -27.42 -25.52
C ASP A 139 9.28 -26.83 -24.32
N ASP A 140 7.95 -26.87 -24.40
CA ASP A 140 7.09 -26.46 -23.31
C ASP A 140 7.06 -27.57 -22.24
N LEU A 141 7.43 -27.22 -21.00
CA LEU A 141 7.69 -28.16 -19.87
C LEU A 141 6.52 -29.10 -19.53
N TYR A 142 5.30 -28.79 -20.00
CA TYR A 142 4.08 -29.54 -19.67
C TYR A 142 3.34 -30.12 -20.89
N SER A 143 3.58 -29.61 -22.11
CA SER A 143 2.81 -30.04 -23.29
C SER A 143 3.51 -31.10 -24.14
N GLY A 144 4.82 -31.32 -23.97
CA GLY A 144 5.60 -32.19 -24.86
C GLY A 144 5.53 -31.75 -26.34
N LYS A 145 5.09 -30.52 -26.59
CA LYS A 145 5.06 -29.87 -27.89
C LYS A 145 6.01 -28.68 -27.85
N ILE A 146 6.72 -28.53 -28.97
CA ILE A 146 7.63 -27.43 -29.27
C ILE A 146 6.85 -26.11 -29.12
N ASN A 147 7.33 -25.18 -28.28
CA ASN A 147 7.05 -23.72 -28.23
C ASN A 147 6.69 -23.15 -26.83
N ARG A 148 7.66 -22.50 -26.17
CA ARG A 148 7.45 -21.65 -24.98
C ARG A 148 6.58 -20.39 -25.23
N MET A 149 6.33 -20.04 -26.48
CA MET A 149 5.47 -18.90 -26.86
C MET A 149 3.99 -19.25 -27.02
N SER A 150 3.60 -20.53 -26.85
CA SER A 150 2.19 -20.88 -26.81
C SER A 150 1.61 -20.48 -25.44
N PHE A 151 0.94 -19.32 -25.39
CA PHE A 151 0.25 -18.85 -24.19
C PHE A 151 -1.12 -19.52 -24.00
N TYR A 152 -1.34 -20.66 -24.64
CA TYR A 152 -2.61 -21.41 -24.59
C TYR A 152 -2.88 -21.99 -23.22
N ASN A 153 -1.80 -22.32 -22.49
CA ASN A 153 -1.86 -22.76 -21.12
C ASN A 153 -1.70 -21.56 -20.19
N TRP A 154 -2.77 -21.23 -19.46
CA TRP A 154 -2.76 -20.20 -18.41
C TRP A 154 -1.63 -20.39 -17.40
N HIS A 155 -1.23 -21.64 -17.14
CA HIS A 155 -0.09 -21.96 -16.30
C HIS A 155 1.24 -21.47 -16.88
N THR A 156 1.50 -21.73 -18.17
CA THR A 156 2.72 -21.28 -18.86
C THR A 156 2.80 -19.75 -18.88
N TRP A 157 1.67 -19.05 -19.05
CA TRP A 157 1.60 -17.59 -18.99
C TRP A 157 1.98 -17.04 -17.60
N ILE A 158 1.42 -17.59 -16.53
CA ILE A 158 1.75 -17.18 -15.15
C ILE A 158 3.23 -17.45 -14.85
N LEU A 159 3.73 -18.64 -15.21
CA LEU A 159 5.12 -19.02 -14.97
C LEU A 159 6.10 -18.13 -15.75
N ALA A 160 5.76 -17.79 -16.99
CA ALA A 160 6.55 -16.88 -17.83
C ALA A 160 6.62 -15.48 -17.23
N VAL A 161 5.49 -14.92 -16.78
CA VAL A 161 5.45 -13.60 -16.11
C VAL A 161 6.27 -13.62 -14.81
N ARG A 162 6.20 -14.69 -14.02
CA ARG A 162 6.94 -14.81 -12.75
C ARG A 162 8.44 -15.01 -12.95
N LYS A 163 8.85 -15.82 -13.92
CA LYS A 163 10.26 -16.07 -14.28
C LYS A 163 10.92 -14.86 -14.95
N PHE A 164 10.18 -14.14 -15.79
CA PHE A 164 10.64 -12.88 -16.40
C PHE A 164 11.05 -11.84 -15.34
N LEU A 165 10.36 -11.83 -14.19
CA LEU A 165 10.60 -10.86 -13.12
C LEU A 165 11.72 -11.24 -12.14
N THR A 166 12.20 -12.50 -12.11
CA THR A 166 13.04 -12.99 -11.00
C THR A 166 14.34 -13.70 -11.39
N GLN A 167 14.41 -14.37 -12.55
CA GLN A 167 15.61 -15.15 -12.93
C GLN A 167 16.14 -14.81 -14.32
N ALA A 168 15.27 -14.38 -15.23
CA ALA A 168 15.69 -14.00 -16.58
C ALA A 168 16.59 -12.75 -16.60
N SER A 169 16.46 -11.85 -15.62
CA SER A 169 17.16 -10.58 -15.60
C SER A 169 18.68 -10.72 -15.38
N VAL A 170 19.12 -11.67 -14.56
CA VAL A 170 20.54 -11.86 -14.21
C VAL A 170 21.32 -12.48 -15.36
N THR A 171 20.81 -13.58 -15.91
CA THR A 171 21.42 -14.27 -17.06
C THR A 171 21.48 -13.37 -18.28
N VAL A 172 20.43 -12.58 -18.50
CA VAL A 172 20.38 -11.58 -19.57
C VAL A 172 21.35 -10.42 -19.28
N ALA A 173 21.44 -9.91 -18.05
CA ALA A 173 22.33 -8.81 -17.72
C ALA A 173 23.82 -9.18 -17.90
N GLU A 174 24.21 -10.38 -17.46
CA GLU A 174 25.55 -10.92 -17.69
C GLU A 174 25.83 -11.13 -19.17
N ALA A 175 24.89 -11.73 -19.91
CA ALA A 175 25.04 -11.97 -21.34
C ALA A 175 25.12 -10.67 -22.17
N LEU A 176 24.47 -9.59 -21.75
CA LEU A 176 24.41 -8.34 -22.51
C LEU A 176 25.58 -7.40 -22.24
N PHE A 177 25.91 -7.20 -20.96
CA PHE A 177 26.81 -6.13 -20.53
C PHE A 177 27.94 -6.65 -19.63
N GLY A 178 28.06 -7.98 -19.51
CA GLY A 178 29.05 -8.64 -18.66
C GLY A 178 28.99 -8.15 -17.22
N ARG A 179 30.16 -7.96 -16.60
CA ARG A 179 30.29 -7.52 -15.21
C ARG A 179 29.66 -6.14 -14.94
N ARG A 180 29.62 -5.25 -15.93
CA ARG A 180 28.99 -3.91 -15.79
C ARG A 180 27.46 -4.02 -15.71
N GLY A 181 26.85 -4.94 -16.47
CA GLY A 181 25.41 -5.23 -16.40
C GLY A 181 24.98 -5.76 -15.05
N LEU A 182 25.75 -6.70 -14.51
CA LEU A 182 25.54 -7.25 -13.17
C LEU A 182 25.61 -6.16 -12.10
N LEU A 183 26.54 -5.22 -12.21
CA LEU A 183 26.65 -4.08 -11.27
C LEU A 183 25.42 -3.17 -11.38
N VAL A 184 24.96 -2.82 -12.58
CA VAL A 184 23.74 -2.01 -12.75
C VAL A 184 22.53 -2.72 -12.16
N LEU A 185 22.38 -4.03 -12.42
CA LEU A 185 21.30 -4.83 -11.86
C LEU A 185 21.35 -4.88 -10.33
N PHE A 186 22.55 -5.06 -9.75
CA PHE A 186 22.76 -5.00 -8.31
C PHE A 186 22.30 -3.65 -7.72
N VAL A 187 22.73 -2.54 -8.32
CA VAL A 187 22.36 -1.18 -7.87
C VAL A 187 20.86 -0.94 -8.00
N MET A 188 20.23 -1.39 -9.08
CA MET A 188 18.78 -1.28 -9.26
C MET A 188 18.02 -2.00 -8.15
N TYR A 189 18.36 -3.26 -7.87
CA TYR A 189 17.66 -4.02 -6.83
C TYR A 189 17.98 -3.52 -5.42
N ALA A 190 19.22 -3.13 -5.13
CA ALA A 190 19.57 -2.50 -3.87
C ALA A 190 18.76 -1.21 -3.64
N PHE A 191 18.61 -0.38 -4.68
CA PHE A 191 17.77 0.81 -4.61
C PHE A 191 16.29 0.46 -4.36
N ILE A 192 15.73 -0.52 -5.09
CA ILE A 192 14.33 -0.96 -4.91
C ILE A 192 14.10 -1.45 -3.47
N ILE A 193 14.98 -2.31 -2.95
CA ILE A 193 14.86 -2.87 -1.60
C ILE A 193 14.89 -1.78 -0.55
N VAL A 194 15.88 -0.87 -0.61
CA VAL A 194 15.99 0.24 0.34
C VAL A 194 14.78 1.16 0.25
N ASN A 195 14.35 1.51 -0.96
CA ASN A 195 13.23 2.44 -1.16
C ASN A 195 11.91 1.87 -0.62
N ILE A 196 11.61 0.60 -0.92
CA ILE A 196 10.42 -0.09 -0.39
C ILE A 196 10.50 -0.16 1.14
N SER A 197 11.64 -0.58 1.71
CA SER A 197 11.82 -0.66 3.16
C SER A 197 11.63 0.70 3.85
N VAL A 198 12.15 1.79 3.27
CA VAL A 198 11.94 3.16 3.79
C VAL A 198 10.45 3.50 3.85
N PHE A 199 9.70 3.25 2.76
CA PHE A 199 8.26 3.55 2.73
C PHE A 199 7.45 2.70 3.71
N GLN A 200 7.76 1.41 3.83
CA GLN A 200 7.08 0.55 4.79
C GLN A 200 7.37 0.96 6.24
N LEU A 201 8.61 1.35 6.56
CA LEU A 201 8.96 1.85 7.88
C LEU A 201 8.27 3.19 8.21
N PHE A 202 8.14 4.11 7.24
CA PHE A 202 7.31 5.31 7.40
C PHE A 202 5.84 4.97 7.66
N GLY A 203 5.31 3.96 6.97
CA GLY A 203 3.96 3.44 7.18
C GLY A 203 3.78 2.91 8.61
N ILE A 204 4.64 1.99 9.04
CA ILE A 204 4.63 1.40 10.38
C ILE A 204 4.74 2.50 11.45
N SER A 205 5.67 3.44 11.32
CA SER A 205 5.83 4.55 12.27
C SER A 205 4.58 5.44 12.35
N SER A 206 3.92 5.69 11.21
CA SER A 206 2.70 6.48 11.16
C SER A 206 1.54 5.76 11.86
N ILE A 207 1.40 4.44 11.66
CA ILE A 207 0.39 3.62 12.33
C ILE A 207 0.63 3.62 13.85
N LEU A 208 1.87 3.36 14.30
CA LEU A 208 2.19 3.36 15.73
C LEU A 208 1.94 4.72 16.38
N THR A 209 2.23 5.82 15.68
CA THR A 209 2.11 7.17 16.25
C THR A 209 0.69 7.70 16.20
N PHE A 210 0.05 7.69 15.04
CA PHE A 210 -1.23 8.36 14.83
C PHE A 210 -2.42 7.44 15.08
N ASP A 211 -2.31 6.15 14.82
CA ASP A 211 -3.41 5.22 14.98
C ASP A 211 -3.38 4.52 16.36
N ILE A 212 -2.21 4.16 16.87
CA ILE A 212 -2.10 3.50 18.19
C ILE A 212 -1.89 4.52 19.31
N TYR A 213 -0.80 5.28 19.25
CA TYR A 213 -0.42 6.17 20.35
C TYR A 213 -1.40 7.34 20.52
N ALA A 214 -1.72 8.05 19.44
CA ALA A 214 -2.56 9.25 19.51
C ALA A 214 -4.04 8.96 19.77
N ILE A 215 -4.55 7.77 19.42
CA ILE A 215 -5.98 7.43 19.61
C ILE A 215 -6.19 6.60 20.87
N HIS A 216 -5.38 5.56 21.10
CA HIS A 216 -5.65 4.58 22.16
C HIS A 216 -4.81 4.78 23.42
N MET A 217 -3.54 5.20 23.29
CA MET A 217 -2.65 5.30 24.46
C MET A 217 -2.73 6.66 25.16
N ARG A 218 -2.61 7.75 24.39
CA ARG A 218 -2.53 9.13 24.87
C ARG A 218 -3.33 10.06 23.95
N PRO A 219 -4.68 9.92 23.92
CA PRO A 219 -5.51 10.89 23.22
C PRO A 219 -5.35 12.29 23.82
N PHE A 220 -5.35 13.31 22.96
CA PHE A 220 -5.30 14.70 23.42
C PHE A 220 -6.48 15.04 24.33
N ARG A 221 -7.68 14.60 23.92
CA ARG A 221 -8.92 14.75 24.68
C ARG A 221 -9.90 13.66 24.25
N VAL A 222 -10.62 13.10 25.22
CA VAL A 222 -11.72 12.16 24.96
C VAL A 222 -13.00 12.98 24.80
N CYS A 223 -13.49 13.11 23.58
CA CYS A 223 -14.80 13.69 23.27
C CYS A 223 -15.75 12.52 22.95
N LEU A 224 -16.82 12.36 23.72
CA LEU A 224 -17.83 11.33 23.44
C LEU A 224 -18.80 11.76 22.33
N ASP A 225 -19.06 13.06 22.22
CA ASP A 225 -19.97 13.62 21.22
C ASP A 225 -19.24 14.10 19.97
N VAL A 226 -19.85 13.86 18.81
CA VAL A 226 -19.36 14.29 17.48
C VAL A 226 -19.21 15.81 17.41
N ASN A 227 -20.12 16.51 18.06
CA ASN A 227 -20.18 17.97 18.09
C ASN A 227 -19.22 18.60 19.11
N CYS A 228 -18.41 17.81 19.80
CA CYS A 228 -17.43 18.29 20.76
C CYS A 228 -16.19 18.89 20.05
N CYS A 229 -15.78 20.08 20.45
CA CYS A 229 -14.55 20.69 19.97
C CYS A 229 -13.33 20.02 20.61
N LEU A 230 -12.42 19.46 19.80
CA LEU A 230 -11.18 18.82 20.27
C LEU A 230 -10.31 19.75 21.14
N LEU A 231 -10.30 21.05 20.85
CA LEU A 231 -9.47 22.05 21.56
C LEU A 231 -10.02 22.40 22.95
N CYS A 232 -11.31 22.75 23.05
CA CYS A 232 -11.90 23.26 24.28
C CYS A 232 -12.88 22.29 24.97
N GLY A 233 -13.23 21.16 24.35
CA GLY A 233 -14.14 20.15 24.89
C GLY A 233 -15.61 20.56 24.92
N LYS A 234 -15.94 21.75 24.38
CA LYS A 234 -17.30 22.32 24.36
C LYS A 234 -18.04 21.95 23.08
N THR A 235 -19.36 21.95 23.12
CA THR A 235 -20.19 21.61 21.95
C THR A 235 -20.19 22.74 20.92
N ARG A 236 -20.16 22.38 19.65
CA ARG A 236 -20.26 23.34 18.53
C ARG A 236 -21.70 23.78 18.27
N GLU A 237 -22.66 22.93 18.59
CA GLU A 237 -24.07 23.25 18.48
C GLU A 237 -24.52 24.22 19.57
N PRO A 238 -25.47 25.12 19.26
CA PRO A 238 -26.00 26.06 20.23
C PRO A 238 -26.83 25.31 21.29
N ILE A 239 -26.27 25.14 22.47
CA ILE A 239 -27.01 24.71 23.66
C ILE A 239 -27.70 25.92 24.29
N PHE A 240 -28.83 25.69 24.97
CA PHE A 240 -29.57 26.67 25.79
C PHE A 240 -28.67 27.48 26.74
N ARG A 241 -27.50 26.95 27.14
CA ARG A 241 -26.49 27.65 27.93
C ARG A 241 -25.33 28.14 27.05
N PRO A 242 -25.20 29.45 26.79
CA PRO A 242 -24.15 29.98 25.91
C PRO A 242 -22.72 29.82 26.44
N LYS A 243 -22.54 29.45 27.72
CA LYS A 243 -21.23 29.13 28.31
C LYS A 243 -20.68 27.78 27.86
N ASP A 244 -21.57 26.87 27.45
CA ASP A 244 -21.22 25.50 27.04
C ASP A 244 -20.95 25.40 25.54
N ASN A 245 -21.19 26.50 24.79
CA ASN A 245 -20.91 26.59 23.37
C ASN A 245 -19.42 26.87 23.11
N CYS A 246 -18.90 26.21 22.09
CA CYS A 246 -17.55 26.39 21.59
C CYS A 246 -17.38 27.78 20.94
N LYS A 247 -16.29 28.48 21.31
CA LYS A 247 -15.88 29.75 20.71
C LYS A 247 -14.50 29.67 20.05
N CYS A 248 -14.00 28.46 19.82
CA CYS A 248 -12.70 28.25 19.19
C CYS A 248 -12.77 28.62 17.72
N VAL A 249 -11.88 29.51 17.32
CA VAL A 249 -11.60 29.81 15.91
C VAL A 249 -10.38 29.02 15.45
N PRO A 250 -10.20 28.74 14.15
CA PRO A 250 -9.04 28.03 13.64
C PRO A 250 -7.79 28.88 13.84
N VAL A 251 -6.63 28.22 13.86
CA VAL A 251 -5.33 28.88 14.06
C VAL A 251 -5.10 30.01 13.05
N THR A 252 -5.55 29.84 11.81
CA THR A 252 -5.43 30.83 10.73
C THR A 252 -6.21 32.12 11.03
N CYS A 253 -7.30 32.06 11.78
CA CYS A 253 -8.12 33.21 12.17
C CYS A 253 -7.79 33.72 13.58
N CYS A 254 -6.92 33.03 14.31
CA CYS A 254 -6.55 33.41 15.68
C CYS A 254 -5.44 34.47 15.67
N LEU A 255 -5.76 35.70 16.10
CA LEU A 255 -4.84 36.83 16.14
C LEU A 255 -3.55 36.51 16.91
N GLN A 256 -3.67 35.93 18.12
CA GLN A 256 -2.49 35.56 18.93
C GLN A 256 -1.59 34.53 18.22
N CYS A 257 -2.19 33.57 17.50
CA CYS A 257 -1.40 32.59 16.75
C CYS A 257 -0.72 33.22 15.54
N GLN A 258 -1.37 34.17 14.86
CA GLN A 258 -0.76 34.91 13.76
C GLN A 258 0.42 35.77 14.25
N ILE A 259 0.27 36.46 15.39
CA ILE A 259 1.34 37.23 16.02
C ILE A 259 2.51 36.32 16.39
N ASN A 260 2.25 35.20 17.08
CA ASN A 260 3.29 34.24 17.45
C ASN A 260 4.01 33.67 16.21
N ARG A 261 3.28 33.41 15.12
CA ARG A 261 3.86 32.92 13.87
C ARG A 261 4.75 33.97 13.20
N ARG A 262 4.32 35.24 13.15
CA ARG A 262 5.15 36.35 12.64
C ARG A 262 6.40 36.57 13.49
N ASN A 263 6.26 36.56 14.81
CA ASN A 263 7.37 36.70 15.75
C ASN A 263 8.35 35.51 15.63
N GLY A 264 7.85 34.29 15.44
CA GLY A 264 8.65 33.11 15.15
C GLY A 264 9.40 33.19 13.82
N CYS A 265 8.80 33.75 12.77
CA CYS A 265 9.49 34.00 11.49
C CYS A 265 10.56 35.10 11.60
N ALA A 266 10.40 36.06 12.51
CA ALA A 266 11.35 37.14 12.75
C ALA A 266 12.49 36.74 13.70
N ALA A 267 12.29 35.74 14.56
CA ALA A 267 13.28 35.25 15.50
C ALA A 267 14.39 34.46 14.77
N LYS A 268 15.62 35.00 14.78
CA LYS A 268 16.82 34.35 14.20
C LYS A 268 17.58 33.45 15.19
N GLY A 269 17.01 33.16 16.36
CA GLY A 269 17.64 32.38 17.42
C GLY A 269 17.38 30.87 17.33
N PRO A 270 18.20 30.02 17.97
CA PRO A 270 18.02 28.55 17.99
C PRO A 270 16.84 28.08 18.85
N VAL A 271 16.31 28.94 19.72
CA VAL A 271 15.17 28.63 20.60
C VAL A 271 13.88 29.10 19.92
N LEU A 272 13.00 28.15 19.57
CA LEU A 272 11.67 28.48 19.06
C LEU A 272 10.86 29.20 20.16
N PRO A 273 10.22 30.35 19.88
CA PRO A 273 9.37 31.01 20.86
C PRO A 273 8.23 30.11 21.30
N SER A 274 7.91 30.15 22.59
CA SER A 274 6.81 29.37 23.17
C SER A 274 5.46 29.86 22.62
N TYR A 275 4.51 28.94 22.47
CA TYR A 275 3.17 29.31 22.03
C TYR A 275 2.39 29.90 23.22
N GLU A 276 2.14 31.20 23.18
CA GLU A 276 1.38 31.90 24.24
C GLU A 276 -0.15 31.80 24.09
N CYS A 277 -0.65 31.26 22.97
CA CYS A 277 -2.08 31.19 22.71
C CYS A 277 -2.77 30.17 23.64
N ARG A 278 -3.59 30.65 24.58
CA ARG A 278 -4.32 29.79 25.54
C ARG A 278 -5.18 28.69 24.89
N THR A 279 -5.70 28.92 23.69
CA THR A 279 -6.61 27.96 23.02
C THR A 279 -5.87 26.90 22.20
N HIS A 280 -4.78 27.27 21.52
CA HIS A 280 -4.09 26.40 20.57
C HIS A 280 -2.75 25.87 21.07
N ALA A 281 -2.13 26.51 22.05
CA ALA A 281 -0.79 26.14 22.51
C ALA A 281 -0.71 24.70 23.01
N GLU A 282 -1.71 24.23 23.76
CA GLU A 282 -1.76 22.85 24.26
C GLU A 282 -1.76 21.83 23.12
N TYR A 283 -2.61 22.05 22.12
CA TYR A 283 -2.70 21.13 20.98
C TYR A 283 -1.48 21.22 20.05
N MET A 284 -0.90 22.41 19.84
CA MET A 284 0.37 22.55 19.12
C MET A 284 1.52 21.85 19.84
N ASN A 285 1.58 21.92 21.16
CA ASN A 285 2.57 21.19 21.96
C ASN A 285 2.34 19.68 21.91
N TYR A 286 1.07 19.24 21.86
CA TYR A 286 0.73 17.84 21.64
C TYR A 286 1.18 17.35 20.25
N GLU A 287 0.97 18.13 19.19
CA GLU A 287 1.43 17.77 17.85
C GLU A 287 2.96 17.68 17.77
N LYS A 288 3.70 18.63 18.37
CA LYS A 288 5.17 18.52 18.52
C LYS A 288 5.59 17.26 19.28
N ARG A 289 4.84 16.90 20.33
CA ARG A 289 5.10 15.66 21.08
C ARG A 289 4.86 14.43 20.20
N LEU A 290 3.82 14.42 19.38
CA LEU A 290 3.56 13.33 18.42
C LEU A 290 4.70 13.21 17.40
N GLU A 291 5.26 14.32 16.91
CA GLU A 291 6.42 14.26 16.02
C GLU A 291 7.66 13.66 16.70
N ASN A 292 7.88 13.97 17.98
CA ASN A 292 8.95 13.36 18.77
C ASN A 292 8.69 11.87 19.02
N VAL A 293 7.47 11.49 19.37
CA VAL A 293 7.07 10.09 19.53
C VAL A 293 7.23 9.34 18.21
N ARG A 294 6.91 9.96 17.07
CA ARG A 294 7.16 9.38 15.74
C ARG A 294 8.64 9.07 15.54
N ARG A 295 9.53 10.02 15.84
CA ARG A 295 10.99 9.82 15.78
C ARG A 295 11.46 8.69 16.70
N SER A 296 10.97 8.65 17.94
CA SER A 296 11.29 7.57 18.88
C SER A 296 10.71 6.21 18.44
N SER A 297 9.52 6.19 17.83
CA SER A 297 8.88 4.96 17.34
C SER A 297 9.71 4.28 16.28
N ILE A 298 10.41 5.05 15.43
CA ILE A 298 11.30 4.52 14.38
C ILE A 298 12.45 3.73 15.01
N LEU A 299 13.04 4.24 16.09
CA LEU A 299 14.09 3.53 16.83
C LEU A 299 13.57 2.24 17.46
N VAL A 300 12.36 2.27 18.03
CA VAL A 300 11.73 1.06 18.60
C VAL A 300 11.44 0.03 17.51
N ILE A 301 10.91 0.46 16.36
CA ILE A 301 10.68 -0.42 15.21
C ILE A 301 11.98 -1.08 14.79
N PHE A 302 13.05 -0.31 14.65
CA PHE A 302 14.36 -0.81 14.28
C PHE A 302 14.89 -1.87 15.27
N SER A 303 14.77 -1.59 16.57
CA SER A 303 15.15 -2.52 17.65
C SER A 303 14.33 -3.82 17.66
N VAL A 304 13.15 -3.86 17.05
CA VAL A 304 12.27 -5.04 17.00
C VAL A 304 12.40 -5.79 15.67
N VAL A 305 12.38 -5.07 14.54
CA VAL A 305 12.38 -5.66 13.19
C VAL A 305 13.72 -6.34 12.87
N LEU A 306 14.85 -5.77 13.32
CA LEU A 306 16.15 -6.39 13.12
C LEU A 306 16.26 -7.76 13.81
N PRO A 307 16.01 -7.89 15.13
CA PRO A 307 16.05 -9.20 15.79
C PRO A 307 15.07 -10.21 15.23
N ILE A 308 13.87 -9.78 14.80
CA ILE A 308 12.87 -10.70 14.22
C ILE A 308 13.42 -11.40 12.97
N GLY A 309 14.06 -10.65 12.07
CA GLY A 309 14.67 -11.23 10.86
C GLY A 309 15.76 -12.26 11.20
N LEU A 310 16.62 -11.92 12.16
CA LEU A 310 17.69 -12.81 12.63
C LEU A 310 17.16 -14.06 13.34
N LEU A 311 16.09 -13.90 14.13
CA LEU A 311 15.44 -15.01 14.83
C LEU A 311 14.86 -16.02 13.85
N PHE A 312 14.22 -15.55 12.77
CA PHE A 312 13.70 -16.45 11.73
C PHE A 312 14.80 -17.28 11.08
N ASN A 313 15.99 -16.71 10.86
CA ASN A 313 17.12 -17.47 10.33
C ASN A 313 17.69 -18.45 11.37
N LEU A 314 17.80 -18.04 12.64
CA LEU A 314 18.31 -18.89 13.72
C LEU A 314 17.44 -20.13 13.95
N LEU A 315 16.12 -19.99 13.80
CA LEU A 315 15.16 -21.09 13.89
C LEU A 315 15.13 -21.99 12.63
N LYS A 316 15.94 -21.70 11.60
CA LYS A 316 15.95 -22.38 10.29
C LYS A 316 14.55 -22.57 9.70
N VAL A 317 13.64 -21.62 9.98
CA VAL A 317 12.29 -21.67 9.43
C VAL A 317 12.41 -21.40 7.94
N ASN A 318 11.68 -22.17 7.12
CA ASN A 318 11.60 -21.89 5.69
C ASN A 318 10.95 -20.50 5.50
N SER A 319 11.79 -19.48 5.28
CA SER A 319 11.40 -18.08 5.16
C SER A 319 10.32 -17.90 4.09
N VAL A 320 10.44 -18.65 2.99
CA VAL A 320 9.50 -18.64 1.86
C VAL A 320 8.11 -19.10 2.29
N THR A 321 8.02 -20.26 2.96
CA THR A 321 6.73 -20.80 3.42
C THR A 321 6.06 -19.88 4.43
N LEU A 322 6.84 -19.28 5.34
CA LEU A 322 6.32 -18.37 6.36
C LEU A 322 5.85 -17.03 5.76
N ILE A 323 6.62 -16.46 4.82
CA ILE A 323 6.25 -15.27 4.06
C ILE A 323 4.95 -15.52 3.28
N ASN A 324 4.81 -16.69 2.64
CA ASN A 324 3.57 -17.08 1.94
C ASN A 324 2.39 -17.21 2.90
N GLY A 325 2.58 -17.80 4.08
CA GLY A 325 1.55 -17.87 5.12
C GLY A 325 1.05 -16.48 5.50
N PHE A 326 1.94 -15.54 5.82
CA PHE A 326 1.55 -14.16 6.12
C PHE A 326 0.83 -13.47 4.97
N ASN A 327 1.24 -13.71 3.72
CA ASN A 327 0.55 -13.18 2.54
C ASN A 327 -0.91 -13.62 2.50
N ILE A 328 -1.17 -14.91 2.74
CA ILE A 328 -2.51 -15.49 2.72
C ILE A 328 -3.39 -14.87 3.82
N LEU A 329 -2.86 -14.73 5.05
CA LEU A 329 -3.60 -14.10 6.15
C LEU A 329 -3.93 -12.64 5.85
N VAL A 330 -2.98 -11.87 5.33
CA VAL A 330 -3.19 -10.45 5.00
C VAL A 330 -4.20 -10.30 3.86
N SER A 331 -4.11 -11.15 2.84
CA SER A 331 -4.97 -11.08 1.66
C SER A 331 -6.44 -11.34 1.96
N ALA A 332 -6.73 -12.14 3.01
CA ALA A 332 -8.08 -12.33 3.51
C ALA A 332 -8.73 -11.05 4.03
N THR A 333 -7.97 -10.01 4.36
CA THR A 333 -8.53 -8.74 4.90
C THR A 333 -8.92 -7.72 3.82
N LEU A 334 -8.52 -7.94 2.56
CA LEU A 334 -8.69 -6.98 1.48
C LEU A 334 -10.14 -6.57 1.26
N GLY A 335 -11.07 -7.53 1.22
CA GLY A 335 -12.50 -7.23 1.01
C GLY A 335 -13.09 -6.37 2.13
N SER A 336 -12.75 -6.67 3.38
CA SER A 336 -13.21 -5.89 4.56
C SER A 336 -12.72 -4.44 4.52
N LEU A 337 -11.46 -4.24 4.11
CA LEU A 337 -10.90 -2.91 3.93
C LEU A 337 -11.65 -2.14 2.84
N LEU A 338 -11.94 -2.78 1.70
CA LEU A 338 -12.64 -2.11 0.60
C LEU A 338 -14.09 -1.79 0.95
N TYR A 339 -14.82 -2.70 1.61
CA TYR A 339 -16.18 -2.42 2.08
C TYR A 339 -16.23 -1.26 3.07
N SER A 340 -15.17 -1.05 3.84
CA SER A 340 -15.03 0.10 4.74
C SER A 340 -15.06 1.46 4.03
N PHE A 341 -14.75 1.53 2.72
CA PHE A 341 -14.80 2.78 1.93
C PHE A 341 -15.97 2.86 0.96
N PHE A 342 -16.43 1.72 0.43
CA PHE A 342 -17.39 1.69 -0.67
C PHE A 342 -18.82 1.34 -0.24
N TRP A 343 -18.99 0.54 0.80
CA TRP A 343 -20.32 0.02 1.13
C TRP A 343 -20.87 0.67 2.40
N GLU A 344 -21.93 1.46 2.24
CA GLU A 344 -22.52 2.28 3.30
C GLU A 344 -23.18 1.44 4.41
N ARG A 345 -23.73 0.28 4.06
CA ARG A 345 -24.45 -0.62 4.99
C ARG A 345 -23.53 -1.56 5.79
N MET A 346 -22.22 -1.41 5.64
CA MET A 346 -21.25 -2.22 6.37
C MET A 346 -21.31 -1.90 7.86
N THR A 347 -21.32 -2.91 8.71
CA THR A 347 -21.39 -2.76 10.17
C THR A 347 -20.04 -3.04 10.85
N ALA A 348 -19.85 -2.53 12.07
CA ALA A 348 -18.63 -2.79 12.84
C ALA A 348 -18.41 -4.28 13.12
N MET A 349 -19.47 -5.03 13.46
CA MET A 349 -19.39 -6.48 13.65
C MET A 349 -19.12 -7.21 12.34
N GLY A 350 -19.67 -6.74 11.22
CA GLY A 350 -19.36 -7.25 9.89
C GLY A 350 -17.86 -7.17 9.59
N VAL A 351 -17.22 -6.04 9.92
CA VAL A 351 -15.77 -5.87 9.73
C VAL A 351 -15.00 -6.75 10.71
N VAL A 352 -15.29 -6.69 12.01
CA VAL A 352 -14.54 -7.42 13.06
C VAL A 352 -14.68 -8.94 12.90
N VAL A 353 -15.90 -9.45 12.89
CA VAL A 353 -16.16 -10.89 12.84
C VAL A 353 -15.93 -11.42 11.42
N GLY A 354 -16.29 -10.66 10.39
CA GLY A 354 -16.04 -11.05 9.00
C GLY A 354 -14.55 -11.17 8.68
N THR A 355 -13.73 -10.20 9.11
CA THR A 355 -12.26 -10.32 8.97
C THR A 355 -11.75 -11.52 9.74
N ALA A 356 -12.09 -11.67 11.03
CA ALA A 356 -11.62 -12.76 11.86
C ALA A 356 -11.98 -14.15 11.29
N LEU A 357 -13.20 -14.32 10.75
CA LEU A 357 -13.62 -15.57 10.10
C LEU A 357 -12.83 -15.82 8.82
N SER A 358 -12.69 -14.80 7.96
CA SER A 358 -11.95 -14.94 6.70
C SER A 358 -10.48 -15.31 6.93
N THR A 359 -9.82 -14.67 7.91
CA THR A 359 -8.41 -14.90 8.22
C THR A 359 -8.19 -16.23 8.91
N SER A 360 -9.10 -16.63 9.81
CA SER A 360 -9.03 -17.93 10.48
C SER A 360 -9.25 -19.06 9.48
N MET A 361 -10.22 -18.92 8.57
CA MET A 361 -10.47 -19.91 7.53
C MET A 361 -9.26 -20.02 6.58
N ALA A 362 -8.72 -18.90 6.11
CA ALA A 362 -7.55 -18.89 5.24
C ALA A 362 -6.32 -19.50 5.92
N GLY A 363 -6.08 -19.17 7.19
CA GLY A 363 -5.00 -19.76 7.99
C GLY A 363 -5.17 -21.26 8.20
N LEU A 364 -6.38 -21.72 8.53
CA LEU A 364 -6.68 -23.15 8.68
C LEU A 364 -6.45 -23.91 7.38
N VAL A 365 -6.96 -23.41 6.25
CA VAL A 365 -6.77 -24.05 4.94
C VAL A 365 -5.28 -24.08 4.58
N TRP A 366 -4.53 -23.01 4.83
CA TRP A 366 -3.08 -22.98 4.60
C TRP A 366 -2.34 -24.02 5.45
N VAL A 367 -2.62 -24.09 6.76
CA VAL A 367 -2.00 -25.09 7.66
C VAL A 367 -2.34 -26.50 7.18
N LEU A 368 -3.62 -26.79 6.93
CA LEU A 368 -4.09 -28.10 6.48
C LEU A 368 -3.38 -28.53 5.19
N MET A 369 -3.33 -27.65 4.18
CA MET A 369 -2.67 -27.97 2.90
C MET A 369 -1.16 -28.19 3.06
N ASN A 370 -0.48 -27.37 3.87
CA ASN A 370 0.95 -27.56 4.13
C ASN A 370 1.23 -28.85 4.92
N THR A 371 0.36 -29.22 5.85
CA THR A 371 0.47 -30.50 6.58
C THR A 371 0.23 -31.69 5.67
N LEU A 372 -0.74 -31.60 4.75
CA LEU A 372 -1.06 -32.66 3.81
C LEU A 372 0.12 -32.98 2.87
N ILE A 373 0.76 -31.93 2.33
CA ILE A 373 1.96 -32.10 1.47
C ILE A 373 3.11 -32.76 2.23
N ARG A 374 3.30 -32.40 3.51
CA ARG A 374 4.35 -33.02 4.33
C ARG A 374 4.06 -34.49 4.65
N LEU A 375 2.78 -34.86 4.80
CA LEU A 375 2.35 -36.23 5.11
C LEU A 375 2.32 -37.14 3.88
N TYR A 376 2.05 -36.58 2.69
CA TYR A 376 1.96 -37.34 1.44
C TYR A 376 2.91 -36.78 0.38
N PRO A 377 4.22 -37.09 0.46
CA PRO A 377 5.22 -36.58 -0.48
C PRO A 377 5.04 -37.09 -1.92
N ASN A 378 4.26 -38.14 -2.12
CA ASN A 378 3.93 -38.67 -3.46
C ASN A 378 2.84 -37.85 -4.19
N LEU A 379 2.22 -36.89 -3.51
CA LEU A 379 1.23 -36.00 -4.09
C LEU A 379 1.96 -34.88 -4.85
N SER A 380 2.10 -35.04 -6.17
CA SER A 380 2.78 -34.09 -7.06
C SER A 380 1.94 -32.85 -7.37
N ILE A 381 1.60 -32.07 -6.34
CA ILE A 381 0.99 -30.75 -6.52
C ILE A 381 2.11 -29.72 -6.71
N ASP A 382 2.01 -28.96 -7.80
CA ASP A 382 2.88 -27.80 -8.02
C ASP A 382 2.62 -26.75 -6.93
N PHE A 383 3.67 -26.39 -6.18
CA PHE A 383 3.62 -25.39 -5.11
C PHE A 383 3.06 -24.05 -5.60
N ASP A 384 3.30 -23.70 -6.85
CA ASP A 384 2.82 -22.45 -7.42
C ASP A 384 1.30 -22.45 -7.62
N ILE A 385 0.72 -23.58 -8.01
CA ILE A 385 -0.73 -23.73 -8.18
C ILE A 385 -1.42 -23.66 -6.82
N LEU A 386 -0.82 -24.32 -5.81
CA LEU A 386 -1.33 -24.29 -4.46
C LEU A 386 -1.35 -22.87 -3.89
N ASP A 387 -0.26 -22.11 -4.04
CA ASP A 387 -0.19 -20.72 -3.56
C ASP A 387 -1.29 -19.85 -4.19
N ILE A 388 -1.53 -19.99 -5.50
CA ILE A 388 -2.60 -19.25 -6.21
C ILE A 388 -3.98 -19.66 -5.70
N ALA A 389 -4.23 -20.95 -5.50
CA ALA A 389 -5.50 -21.44 -4.98
C ALA A 389 -5.75 -20.94 -3.53
N LEU A 390 -4.73 -20.95 -2.68
CA LEU A 390 -4.82 -20.44 -1.31
C LEU A 390 -5.04 -18.92 -1.28
N PHE A 391 -4.39 -18.19 -2.17
CA PHE A 391 -4.58 -16.74 -2.28
C PHE A 391 -5.98 -16.37 -2.78
N THR A 392 -6.48 -17.07 -3.80
CA THR A 392 -7.83 -16.83 -4.34
C THR A 392 -8.90 -17.17 -3.31
N THR A 393 -8.77 -18.30 -2.59
CA THR A 393 -9.69 -18.65 -1.50
C THR A 393 -9.66 -17.64 -0.36
N ALA A 394 -8.49 -17.13 0.02
CA ALA A 394 -8.36 -16.07 1.02
C ALA A 394 -9.08 -14.78 0.58
N ILE A 395 -8.83 -14.31 -0.64
CA ILE A 395 -9.51 -13.11 -1.17
C ILE A 395 -11.02 -13.33 -1.22
N MET A 396 -11.49 -14.45 -1.75
CA MET A 396 -12.92 -14.77 -1.82
C MET A 396 -13.54 -14.77 -0.42
N GLY A 397 -12.89 -15.38 0.57
CA GLY A 397 -13.33 -15.30 1.97
C GLY A 397 -13.44 -13.86 2.46
N GLY A 398 -12.43 -13.03 2.17
CA GLY A 398 -12.40 -11.62 2.54
C GLY A 398 -13.52 -10.78 1.93
N PHE A 399 -14.05 -11.15 0.76
CA PHE A 399 -15.20 -10.49 0.14
C PHE A 399 -16.55 -11.10 0.52
N LEU A 400 -16.61 -12.37 0.91
CA LEU A 400 -17.87 -13.06 1.21
C LEU A 400 -18.28 -12.94 2.69
N PHE A 401 -17.36 -13.18 3.63
CA PHE A 401 -17.70 -13.23 5.06
C PHE A 401 -18.16 -11.89 5.63
N PRO A 402 -17.52 -10.73 5.35
CA PRO A 402 -17.93 -9.47 5.96
C PRO A 402 -19.35 -9.02 5.57
N PRO A 403 -19.77 -9.08 4.29
CA PRO A 403 -21.16 -8.83 3.91
C PRO A 403 -22.15 -9.82 4.49
N LEU A 404 -21.80 -11.09 4.55
CA LEU A 404 -22.67 -12.12 5.11
C LEU A 404 -22.96 -11.82 6.59
N VAL A 405 -21.93 -11.49 7.38
CA VAL A 405 -22.09 -11.11 8.78
C VAL A 405 -22.90 -9.82 8.93
N ALA A 406 -22.63 -8.80 8.11
CA ALA A 406 -23.37 -7.53 8.16
C ALA A 406 -24.88 -7.74 7.85
N CYS A 407 -25.20 -8.58 6.87
CA CYS A 407 -26.58 -8.94 6.52
C CYS A 407 -27.27 -9.73 7.65
N ILE A 408 -26.58 -10.68 8.28
CA ILE A 408 -27.12 -11.44 9.43
C ILE A 408 -27.39 -10.51 10.60
N GLU A 409 -26.46 -9.61 10.91
CA GLU A 409 -26.64 -8.63 11.99
C GLU A 409 -27.85 -7.74 11.73
N LYS A 410 -27.98 -7.23 10.50
CA LYS A 410 -29.12 -6.39 10.11
C LYS A 410 -30.44 -7.15 10.20
N SER A 411 -30.49 -8.40 9.74
CA SER A 411 -31.67 -9.26 9.88
C SER A 411 -32.05 -9.47 11.35
N ARG A 412 -31.05 -9.74 12.21
CA ARG A 412 -31.26 -9.90 13.66
C ARG A 412 -31.75 -8.61 14.34
N LYS A 413 -31.27 -7.43 13.92
CA LYS A 413 -31.72 -6.13 14.43
C LYS A 413 -33.13 -5.79 13.97
N ALA A 414 -33.45 -6.06 12.69
CA ALA A 414 -34.79 -5.90 12.15
C ALA A 414 -35.81 -6.77 12.90
N PHE A 415 -35.47 -8.02 13.21
CA PHE A 415 -36.31 -8.90 14.03
C PHE A 415 -36.54 -8.35 15.46
N ARG A 416 -35.60 -7.58 16.01
CA ARG A 416 -35.71 -6.95 17.34
C ARG A 416 -36.39 -5.57 17.33
N ASN A 417 -36.92 -5.11 16.18
CA ASN A 417 -37.47 -3.76 16.01
C ASN A 417 -36.51 -2.62 16.44
N GLU A 418 -35.20 -2.83 16.35
CA GLU A 418 -34.20 -1.77 16.53
C GLU A 418 -33.94 -1.10 15.16
N GLU A 419 -34.77 -0.13 14.78
CA GLU A 419 -34.60 0.61 13.53
C GLU A 419 -33.46 1.64 13.66
N ASN A 420 -32.30 1.32 13.09
CA ASN A 420 -31.05 2.09 13.23
C ASN A 420 -30.66 2.89 11.96
N THR A 421 -31.60 3.24 11.09
CA THR A 421 -31.34 4.02 9.85
C THR A 421 -30.64 5.37 10.13
N ASN A 422 -30.90 5.98 11.29
CA ASN A 422 -30.26 7.23 11.71
C ASN A 422 -28.77 7.07 12.08
N LEU A 423 -28.34 5.90 12.56
CA LEU A 423 -26.95 5.65 12.97
C LEU A 423 -25.97 5.54 11.78
N ASP A 424 -26.44 5.01 10.65
CA ASP A 424 -25.61 4.87 9.44
C ASP A 424 -25.26 6.24 8.86
N CYS A 425 -26.23 7.15 8.76
CA CYS A 425 -26.02 8.53 8.32
C CYS A 425 -25.05 9.30 9.24
N GLN A 426 -25.22 9.13 10.57
CA GLN A 426 -24.32 9.71 11.57
C GLN A 426 -22.88 9.18 11.48
N SER A 427 -22.68 7.92 11.05
CA SER A 427 -21.33 7.36 10.90
C SER A 427 -20.53 8.05 9.78
N TRP A 428 -21.18 8.39 8.68
CA TRP A 428 -20.55 9.10 7.55
C TRP A 428 -20.31 10.57 7.89
N GLN A 429 -21.26 11.21 8.57
CA GLN A 429 -21.11 12.59 9.04
C GLN A 429 -19.94 12.72 10.03
N ARG A 430 -19.78 11.79 10.98
CA ARG A 430 -18.63 11.75 11.89
C ARG A 430 -17.28 11.78 11.19
N ILE A 431 -17.15 11.00 10.11
CA ILE A 431 -15.91 10.89 9.36
C ILE A 431 -15.65 12.16 8.55
N TYR A 432 -16.70 12.75 7.98
CA TYR A 432 -16.61 14.01 7.25
C TYR A 432 -16.17 15.16 8.16
N GLU A 433 -16.62 15.13 9.41
CA GLU A 433 -16.29 16.13 10.41
C GLU A 433 -14.88 15.98 11.02
N LEU A 434 -14.21 14.85 10.74
CA LEU A 434 -12.86 14.55 11.18
C LEU A 434 -11.86 15.55 10.58
N ASP A 435 -11.13 16.24 11.45
CA ASP A 435 -10.36 17.41 11.03
C ASP A 435 -9.20 17.71 11.98
N ASN A 436 -8.15 18.35 11.45
CA ASN A 436 -7.06 18.87 12.27
C ASN A 436 -7.41 20.30 12.71
N PRO A 437 -7.59 20.58 14.01
CA PRO A 437 -7.96 21.92 14.46
C PRO A 437 -6.91 23.00 14.15
N LEU A 438 -5.65 22.62 13.89
CA LEU A 438 -4.59 23.55 13.51
C LEU A 438 -4.57 23.85 12.00
N SER A 439 -5.00 22.88 11.19
CA SER A 439 -5.01 22.95 9.74
C SER A 439 -6.31 22.33 9.21
N PRO A 440 -7.44 23.06 9.32
CA PRO A 440 -8.71 22.47 8.93
C PRO A 440 -8.71 22.21 7.43
N TRP A 441 -9.09 21.01 7.01
CA TRP A 441 -8.97 20.60 5.61
C TRP A 441 -9.78 21.50 4.67
N ALA A 442 -10.92 22.02 5.14
CA ALA A 442 -11.76 22.94 4.36
C ALA A 442 -11.01 24.22 3.97
N PHE A 443 -10.10 24.71 4.82
CA PHE A 443 -9.24 25.86 4.51
C PHE A 443 -8.08 25.49 3.58
N GLU A 444 -7.47 24.32 3.78
CA GLU A 444 -6.36 23.87 2.93
C GLU A 444 -6.79 23.66 1.48
N TYR A 445 -8.05 23.25 1.28
CA TYR A 445 -8.64 23.05 -0.04
C TYR A 445 -9.60 24.18 -0.45
N ALA A 446 -9.67 25.30 0.29
CA ALA A 446 -10.61 26.38 0.04
C ALA A 446 -10.47 26.98 -1.37
N ASP A 447 -9.25 27.02 -1.92
CA ASP A 447 -9.01 27.50 -3.29
C ASP A 447 -9.70 26.63 -4.36
N ASN A 448 -10.03 25.38 -4.04
CA ASN A 448 -10.77 24.47 -4.92
C ASN A 448 -12.30 24.58 -4.75
N PHE A 449 -12.78 25.29 -3.74
CA PHE A 449 -14.21 25.44 -3.42
C PHE A 449 -14.68 26.87 -3.69
N SER A 450 -16.00 27.04 -3.85
CA SER A 450 -16.58 28.38 -3.95
C SER A 450 -16.37 29.14 -2.62
N LYS A 451 -15.85 30.38 -2.69
CA LYS A 451 -15.30 31.15 -1.55
C LYS A 451 -16.32 31.63 -0.49
N GLU A 452 -17.48 30.99 -0.39
CA GLU A 452 -18.55 31.45 0.51
C GLU A 452 -18.41 30.86 1.91
N SER A 453 -17.70 31.63 2.75
CA SER A 453 -17.72 31.59 4.21
C SER A 453 -16.99 30.42 4.90
N TYR A 454 -16.72 30.66 6.19
CA TYR A 454 -16.05 29.81 7.17
C TYR A 454 -16.62 28.37 7.33
N ASN A 455 -17.74 28.07 6.69
CA ASN A 455 -18.45 26.80 6.83
C ASN A 455 -17.78 25.70 6.00
N ARG A 456 -17.78 24.47 6.53
CA ARG A 456 -17.31 23.31 5.77
C ARG A 456 -18.17 23.18 4.51
N PRO A 457 -17.56 22.92 3.34
CA PRO A 457 -18.32 22.77 2.10
C PRO A 457 -19.29 21.60 2.23
N ASP A 458 -20.33 21.60 1.40
CA ASP A 458 -21.28 20.48 1.37
C ASP A 458 -20.61 19.22 0.77
N PRO A 459 -20.89 18.00 1.25
CA PRO A 459 -20.31 16.77 0.69
C PRO A 459 -20.52 16.61 -0.83
N GLU A 460 -21.57 17.19 -1.40
CA GLU A 460 -21.79 17.18 -2.85
C GLU A 460 -20.81 18.08 -3.60
N GLU A 461 -20.42 19.22 -3.02
CA GLU A 461 -19.42 20.12 -3.58
C GLU A 461 -18.04 19.44 -3.60
N VAL A 462 -17.67 18.75 -2.52
CA VAL A 462 -16.46 17.91 -2.45
C VAL A 462 -16.49 16.84 -3.55
N ARG A 463 -17.60 16.14 -3.71
CA ARG A 463 -17.76 15.13 -4.76
C ARG A 463 -17.64 15.74 -6.17
N ARG A 464 -18.07 16.98 -6.36
CA ARG A 464 -17.94 17.71 -7.64
C ARG A 464 -16.48 18.03 -7.97
N VAL A 465 -15.70 18.50 -7.00
CA VAL A 465 -14.27 18.82 -7.17
C VAL A 465 -13.47 17.56 -7.51
N TYR A 466 -13.68 16.47 -6.78
CA TYR A 466 -12.95 15.21 -6.99
C TYR A 466 -13.48 14.37 -8.18
N ARG A 467 -14.53 14.81 -8.87
CA ARG A 467 -15.17 14.05 -9.96
C ARG A 467 -14.20 13.71 -11.08
N ARG A 468 -13.32 14.64 -11.47
CA ARG A 468 -12.30 14.39 -12.52
C ARG A 468 -11.30 13.34 -12.08
N SER A 469 -10.78 13.47 -10.85
CA SER A 469 -9.85 12.50 -10.27
C SER A 469 -10.48 11.10 -10.13
N TRP A 470 -11.76 11.05 -9.78
CA TRP A 470 -12.53 9.79 -9.70
C TRP A 470 -12.65 9.10 -11.06
N TYR A 471 -13.06 9.82 -12.10
CA TYR A 471 -13.13 9.25 -13.46
C TYR A 471 -11.75 8.86 -13.99
N PHE A 472 -10.70 9.61 -13.67
CA PHE A 472 -9.33 9.23 -14.03
C PHE A 472 -8.90 7.94 -13.33
N ALA A 473 -9.15 7.81 -12.02
CA ALA A 473 -8.85 6.59 -11.28
C ALA A 473 -9.62 5.38 -11.85
N LEU A 474 -10.93 5.53 -12.10
CA LEU A 474 -11.76 4.48 -12.69
C LEU A 474 -11.30 4.11 -14.10
N GLY A 475 -11.06 5.11 -14.96
CA GLY A 475 -10.60 4.92 -16.33
C GLY A 475 -9.23 4.23 -16.38
N SER A 476 -8.30 4.62 -15.51
CA SER A 476 -6.99 3.99 -15.40
C SER A 476 -7.07 2.52 -14.96
N ALA A 477 -7.94 2.22 -13.99
CA ALA A 477 -8.15 0.85 -13.52
C ALA A 477 -8.84 -0.03 -14.58
N ILE A 478 -9.90 0.47 -15.23
CA ILE A 478 -10.57 -0.23 -16.33
C ILE A 478 -9.61 -0.43 -17.50
N SER A 479 -8.84 0.60 -17.87
CA SER A 479 -7.81 0.49 -18.90
C SER A 479 -6.76 -0.56 -18.53
N PHE A 480 -6.31 -0.60 -17.28
CA PHE A 480 -5.37 -1.60 -16.82
C PHE A 480 -5.93 -3.03 -16.88
N VAL A 481 -7.17 -3.25 -16.43
CA VAL A 481 -7.82 -4.57 -16.48
C VAL A 481 -8.11 -4.99 -17.92
N THR A 482 -8.65 -4.09 -18.74
CA THR A 482 -8.95 -4.37 -20.15
C THR A 482 -7.68 -4.66 -20.93
N VAL A 483 -6.64 -3.83 -20.81
CA VAL A 483 -5.37 -4.07 -21.52
C VAL A 483 -4.65 -5.29 -20.96
N GLY A 484 -4.44 -5.36 -19.64
CA GLY A 484 -3.59 -6.36 -19.00
C GLY A 484 -4.21 -7.76 -18.88
N VAL A 485 -5.53 -7.85 -18.69
CA VAL A 485 -6.23 -9.12 -18.43
C VAL A 485 -7.06 -9.59 -19.62
N LEU A 486 -7.61 -8.69 -20.43
CA LEU A 486 -8.48 -9.08 -21.56
C LEU A 486 -7.76 -9.02 -22.90
N ILE A 487 -7.20 -7.87 -23.26
CA ILE A 487 -6.59 -7.63 -24.57
C ILE A 487 -5.26 -8.37 -24.68
N LEU A 488 -4.36 -8.24 -23.70
CA LEU A 488 -3.05 -8.88 -23.79
C LEU A 488 -3.19 -10.42 -23.86
N PRO A 489 -3.91 -11.09 -22.95
CA PRO A 489 -4.08 -12.54 -23.02
C PRO A 489 -4.98 -12.97 -24.18
N GLY A 490 -6.02 -12.19 -24.52
CA GLY A 490 -6.92 -12.47 -25.63
C GLY A 490 -6.24 -12.41 -27.00
N LEU A 491 -5.33 -11.45 -27.20
CA LEU A 491 -4.46 -11.42 -28.39
C LEU A 491 -3.57 -12.66 -28.44
N PHE A 492 -2.95 -13.03 -27.32
CA PHE A 492 -2.11 -14.22 -27.26
C PHE A 492 -2.89 -15.55 -27.43
N TYR A 493 -4.17 -15.59 -27.06
CA TYR A 493 -5.04 -16.76 -27.26
C TYR A 493 -5.57 -16.87 -28.69
N ALA A 494 -5.97 -15.74 -29.29
CA ALA A 494 -6.54 -15.71 -30.65
C ALA A 494 -5.50 -16.05 -31.72
N PHE A 495 -4.26 -15.58 -31.56
CA PHE A 495 -3.16 -15.92 -32.45
C PHE A 495 -2.44 -17.16 -31.92
N LYS A 496 -2.87 -18.36 -32.36
CA LYS A 496 -2.34 -19.68 -31.94
C LYS A 496 -0.81 -19.75 -31.84
N LEU A 497 -0.11 -19.01 -32.70
CA LEU A 497 1.32 -18.72 -32.66
C LEU A 497 1.47 -17.25 -33.09
N PRO A 498 2.09 -16.37 -32.29
CA PRO A 498 2.43 -15.05 -32.78
C PRO A 498 3.48 -15.22 -33.88
N ASP A 499 3.12 -15.00 -35.14
CA ASP A 499 4.07 -15.03 -36.25
C ASP A 499 5.23 -14.04 -35.98
N VAL A 500 6.41 -14.23 -36.58
CA VAL A 500 7.59 -13.35 -36.36
C VAL A 500 7.22 -11.86 -36.54
N VAL A 501 6.30 -11.59 -37.47
CA VAL A 501 5.76 -10.25 -37.75
C VAL A 501 4.97 -9.69 -36.56
N TYR A 502 4.11 -10.49 -35.92
CA TYR A 502 3.36 -10.07 -34.73
C TYR A 502 4.28 -9.85 -33.53
N PHE A 503 5.28 -10.71 -33.34
CA PHE A 503 6.28 -10.52 -32.28
C PHE A 503 7.06 -9.22 -32.49
N LYS A 504 7.41 -8.89 -33.74
CA LYS A 504 8.00 -7.59 -34.10
C LYS A 504 7.08 -6.40 -33.83
N ILE A 505 5.79 -6.51 -34.14
CA ILE A 505 4.82 -5.44 -33.87
C ILE A 505 4.67 -5.24 -32.35
N TRP A 506 4.60 -6.32 -31.57
CA TRP A 506 4.48 -6.26 -30.11
C TRP A 506 5.72 -5.65 -29.43
N VAL A 507 6.93 -6.03 -29.86
CA VAL A 507 8.17 -5.41 -29.37
C VAL A 507 8.32 -3.98 -29.91
N GLY A 508 7.94 -3.76 -31.18
CA GLY A 508 8.02 -2.48 -31.87
C GLY A 508 7.07 -1.41 -31.31
N ALA A 509 5.90 -1.80 -30.80
CA ALA A 509 4.98 -0.91 -30.09
C ALA A 509 5.57 -0.35 -28.78
N LYS A 510 6.64 -0.97 -28.25
CA LYS A 510 7.41 -0.48 -27.10
C LYS A 510 8.64 0.34 -27.50
N ARG A 511 8.84 0.64 -28.79
CA ARG A 511 9.88 1.60 -29.21
C ARG A 511 9.54 2.99 -28.67
N PRO A 512 10.52 3.71 -28.09
CA PRO A 512 10.36 5.14 -27.93
C PRO A 512 10.13 5.78 -29.30
N ILE A 513 9.20 6.73 -29.37
CA ILE A 513 9.05 7.64 -30.51
C ILE A 513 10.39 8.38 -30.60
N ASN A 514 11.25 7.96 -31.51
CA ASN A 514 12.50 8.65 -31.75
C ASN A 514 12.16 10.03 -32.32
N TYR A 515 12.58 11.07 -31.60
CA TYR A 515 12.86 12.36 -32.21
C TYR A 515 13.84 12.11 -33.35
N CYS A 516 13.39 12.37 -34.58
CA CYS A 516 14.27 12.53 -35.72
C CYS A 516 15.14 13.77 -35.45
N LEU A 517 16.46 13.57 -35.38
CA LEU A 517 17.48 14.47 -35.90
C LEU A 517 18.66 13.62 -36.35
#